data_AF-A0A0F0LVK8-F1
#
_entry.id   AF-A0A0F0LVK8-F1
#
_cell.length_a   1.000
_cell.length_b   1.000
_cell.length_c   1.000
_cell.angle_alpha   90.00
_cell.angle_beta   90.00
_cell.angle_gamma   90.00
#
_symmetry.space_group_name_H-M   'P 1'
#
loop_
_entity.id
_entity.type
_entity.pdbx_description
1 polymer ?
#
loop_
_entity_poly.entity_id
_entity_poly.type
_entity_poly.pdbx_seq_one_letter_code
_entity_poly.pdbx_strand_id
1 'polypeptide(L)'
;MNRTLAAAPLALVGALLFAGCAPTPPAATPTPTATVERAIAAADIKTIDDGIAWAHGLDKTVSATELSHGINAISDLVPKLDIWFATNNKIGQALTKLNAEVLAAPANASSKVDGLNDIVNEIEKAIAKGDAP
;
A
#
# COMPACT_ATOMS: atom_id res chain seq x y z
N MET A 1 -59.01 -7.58 -14.84
CA MET A 1 -59.11 -8.08 -13.45
C MET A 1 -59.04 -9.60 -13.49
N ASN A 2 -58.08 -10.19 -12.75
CA ASN A 2 -57.93 -11.62 -12.39
C ASN A 2 -57.65 -12.60 -13.55
N ARG A 3 -56.67 -13.52 -13.55
CA ARG A 3 -55.75 -14.18 -12.58
C ARG A 3 -54.57 -14.77 -13.42
N THR A 4 -53.28 -14.61 -13.10
CA THR A 4 -52.45 -15.27 -12.07
C THR A 4 -51.99 -16.71 -12.40
N LEU A 5 -50.65 -16.86 -12.57
CA LEU A 5 -49.71 -17.99 -12.30
C LEU A 5 -49.89 -19.31 -13.09
N ALA A 6 -48.90 -19.77 -13.88
CA ALA A 6 -47.55 -20.32 -13.60
C ALA A 6 -47.54 -21.86 -13.56
N ALA A 7 -46.66 -22.50 -14.37
CA ALA A 7 -45.82 -23.67 -14.04
C ALA A 7 -45.33 -24.40 -15.33
N ALA A 8 -44.11 -24.92 -15.26
CA ALA A 8 -43.28 -25.52 -16.31
C ALA A 8 -43.78 -26.91 -16.81
N PRO A 9 -43.18 -27.53 -17.86
CA PRO A 9 -41.91 -28.24 -17.67
C PRO A 9 -40.94 -28.31 -18.87
N LEU A 10 -39.67 -28.59 -18.51
CA LEU A 10 -38.60 -29.30 -19.23
C LEU A 10 -38.90 -29.89 -20.63
N ALA A 11 -38.06 -29.54 -21.59
CA ALA A 11 -37.69 -30.43 -22.69
C ALA A 11 -36.16 -30.50 -22.80
N LEU A 12 -35.62 -31.57 -22.22
CA LEU A 12 -34.27 -32.06 -22.43
C LEU A 12 -34.24 -32.71 -23.82
N VAL A 13 -33.46 -32.17 -24.76
CA VAL A 13 -33.01 -32.94 -25.95
C VAL A 13 -31.51 -32.77 -26.06
N GLY A 14 -30.80 -33.83 -25.68
CA GLY A 14 -29.40 -34.00 -25.97
C GLY A 14 -29.19 -34.43 -27.42
N ALA A 15 -28.13 -33.92 -28.03
CA ALA A 15 -27.39 -34.61 -29.07
C ALA A 15 -25.91 -34.26 -28.91
N LEU A 16 -25.19 -35.19 -28.30
CA LEU A 16 -23.74 -35.18 -28.14
C LEU A 16 -23.06 -35.44 -29.50
N LEU A 17 -22.05 -34.63 -29.78
CA LEU A 17 -20.73 -34.98 -30.34
C LEU A 17 -20.63 -35.48 -31.78
N PHE A 18 -19.97 -34.68 -32.62
CA PHE A 18 -18.66 -35.03 -33.21
C PHE A 18 -18.06 -33.76 -33.84
N ALA A 19 -17.21 -33.05 -33.10
CA ALA A 19 -16.34 -32.02 -33.68
C ALA A 19 -14.98 -32.10 -32.97
N GLY A 20 -13.94 -32.29 -33.78
CA GLY A 20 -12.61 -32.70 -33.36
C GLY A 20 -11.94 -31.73 -32.39
N CYS A 21 -11.15 -32.33 -31.49
CA CYS A 21 -10.21 -31.66 -30.61
C CYS A 21 -9.15 -30.90 -31.41
N ALA A 22 -9.16 -29.57 -31.30
CA ALA A 22 -7.94 -28.78 -31.26
C ALA A 22 -7.96 -28.04 -29.92
N PRO A 23 -7.02 -28.29 -28.98
CA PRO A 23 -6.96 -27.50 -27.76
C PRO A 23 -6.47 -26.09 -28.14
N THR A 24 -7.40 -25.15 -28.23
CA THR A 24 -7.09 -23.72 -28.18
C THR A 24 -6.37 -23.47 -26.85
N PRO A 25 -5.18 -22.84 -26.85
CA PRO A 25 -4.60 -22.37 -25.59
C PRO A 25 -5.63 -21.43 -24.94
N PRO A 26 -5.92 -21.55 -23.63
CA PRO A 26 -6.74 -20.55 -22.97
C PRO A 26 -6.07 -19.19 -23.19
N ALA A 27 -6.81 -18.27 -23.80
CA ALA A 27 -6.41 -16.87 -23.85
C ALA A 27 -6.09 -16.46 -22.42
N ALA A 28 -4.83 -16.10 -22.16
CA ALA A 28 -4.43 -15.57 -20.88
C ALA A 28 -5.29 -14.32 -20.65
N THR A 29 -6.28 -14.45 -19.76
CA THR A 29 -6.94 -13.29 -19.17
C THR A 29 -5.81 -12.40 -18.67
N PRO A 30 -5.68 -11.14 -19.15
CA PRO A 30 -4.70 -10.24 -18.55
C PRO A 30 -5.09 -10.12 -17.09
N THR A 31 -4.31 -10.74 -16.21
CA THR A 31 -4.35 -10.44 -14.79
C THR A 31 -4.18 -8.92 -14.69
N PRO A 32 -5.13 -8.17 -14.10
CA PRO A 32 -4.86 -6.79 -13.82
C PRO A 32 -3.61 -6.78 -12.94
N THR A 33 -2.49 -6.32 -13.51
CA THR A 33 -1.37 -5.88 -12.71
C THR A 33 -1.98 -4.76 -11.88
N ALA A 34 -2.29 -5.05 -10.62
CA ALA A 34 -2.51 -4.01 -9.64
C ALA A 34 -1.15 -3.30 -9.51
N THR A 35 -0.88 -2.41 -10.45
CA THR A 35 0.03 -1.32 -10.23
C THR A 35 -0.60 -0.62 -9.03
N VAL A 36 -0.01 -0.84 -7.85
CA VAL A 36 -0.27 0.02 -6.71
C VAL A 36 0.25 1.37 -7.16
N GLU A 37 -0.64 2.11 -7.82
CA GLU A 37 -0.38 3.46 -8.27
C GLU A 37 -0.07 4.22 -7.00
N ARG A 38 1.18 4.66 -6.89
CA ARG A 38 1.70 5.37 -5.72
C ARG A 38 0.86 6.63 -5.58
N ALA A 39 -0.15 6.60 -4.72
CA ALA A 39 -1.25 7.57 -4.73
C ALA A 39 -0.81 8.98 -4.31
N ILE A 40 0.36 9.10 -3.69
CA ILE A 40 0.95 10.33 -3.19
C ILE A 40 2.43 10.28 -3.59
N ALA A 41 3.01 11.39 -4.09
CA ALA A 41 4.46 11.52 -4.23
C ALA A 41 5.05 12.08 -2.93
N ALA A 42 6.33 11.82 -2.65
CA ALA A 42 6.97 12.31 -1.43
C ALA A 42 6.86 13.83 -1.27
N ALA A 43 6.90 14.57 -2.37
CA ALA A 43 6.76 16.03 -2.40
C ALA A 43 5.35 16.53 -2.03
N ASP A 44 4.34 15.66 -2.09
CA ASP A 44 2.94 16.01 -1.83
C ASP A 44 2.47 15.68 -0.40
N ILE A 45 3.35 15.13 0.43
CA ILE A 45 3.07 14.83 1.84
C ILE A 45 2.86 16.14 2.61
N LYS A 46 1.64 16.37 3.12
CA LYS A 46 1.27 17.58 3.89
C LYS A 46 0.87 17.28 5.32
N THR A 47 0.36 16.08 5.55
CA THR A 47 -0.08 15.59 6.86
C THR A 47 0.62 14.29 7.21
N ILE A 48 0.58 13.90 8.49
CA ILE A 48 1.18 12.62 8.91
C ILE A 48 0.46 11.44 8.25
N ASP A 49 -0.85 11.53 8.05
CA ASP A 49 -1.66 10.51 7.40
C ASP A 49 -1.24 10.34 5.94
N ASP A 50 -0.95 11.44 5.22
CA ASP A 50 -0.38 11.38 3.86
C ASP A 50 0.98 10.67 3.87
N GLY A 51 1.81 10.95 4.87
CA GLY A 51 3.14 10.34 5.01
C GLY A 51 3.07 8.85 5.31
N ILE A 52 2.14 8.43 6.17
CA ILE A 52 1.85 7.03 6.49
C ILE A 52 1.33 6.31 5.24
N ALA A 53 0.33 6.88 4.56
CA ALA A 53 -0.23 6.30 3.34
C ALA A 53 0.80 6.20 2.21
N TRP A 54 1.63 7.23 2.05
CA TRP A 54 2.76 7.22 1.13
C TRP A 54 3.73 6.07 1.44
N ALA A 55 4.17 5.94 2.70
CA ALA A 55 5.11 4.91 3.14
C ALA A 55 4.57 3.49 2.89
N HIS A 56 3.32 3.21 3.30
CA HIS A 56 2.67 1.91 3.06
C HIS A 56 2.47 1.60 1.57
N GLY A 57 2.30 2.64 0.75
CA GLY A 57 2.19 2.53 -0.70
C GLY A 57 3.54 2.38 -1.42
N LEU A 58 4.67 2.45 -0.71
CA LEU A 58 5.98 2.28 -1.32
C LEU A 58 6.24 0.83 -1.73
N ASP A 59 6.63 0.65 -2.98
CA ASP A 59 7.31 -0.55 -3.42
C ASP A 59 8.84 -0.45 -3.24
N LYS A 60 9.52 -1.59 -3.40
CA LYS A 60 10.99 -1.71 -3.35
C LYS A 60 11.70 -1.17 -4.60
N THR A 61 11.02 -0.43 -5.48
CA THR A 61 11.61 0.24 -6.64
C THR A 61 11.80 1.74 -6.43
N VAL A 62 11.41 2.26 -5.25
CA VAL A 62 11.62 3.67 -4.87
C VAL A 62 13.09 4.08 -5.00
N SER A 63 13.32 5.27 -5.57
CA SER A 63 14.67 5.84 -5.63
C SER A 63 15.13 6.29 -4.24
N ALA A 64 16.44 6.32 -4.01
CA ALA A 64 16.98 6.86 -2.75
C ALA A 64 16.57 8.32 -2.52
N THR A 65 16.50 9.12 -3.57
CA THR A 65 16.06 10.52 -3.51
C THR A 65 14.61 10.63 -3.06
N GLU A 66 13.72 9.86 -3.69
CA GLU A 66 12.29 9.86 -3.35
C GLU A 66 12.07 9.35 -1.92
N LEU A 67 12.77 8.27 -1.54
CA LEU A 67 12.71 7.72 -0.19
C LEU A 67 13.21 8.73 0.85
N SER A 68 14.35 9.37 0.58
CA SER A 68 14.93 10.39 1.46
C SER A 68 14.02 11.60 1.63
N HIS A 69 13.41 12.09 0.54
CA HIS A 69 12.46 13.19 0.57
C HIS A 69 11.24 12.86 1.43
N GLY A 70 10.63 11.68 1.26
CA GLY A 70 9.46 11.33 2.04
C GLY A 70 9.79 11.03 3.50
N ILE A 71 10.95 10.44 3.81
CA ILE A 71 11.42 10.30 5.20
C ILE A 71 11.56 11.68 5.86
N ASN A 72 12.16 12.66 5.16
CA ASN A 72 12.28 14.02 5.67
C ASN A 72 10.92 14.67 5.89
N ALA A 73 10.00 14.55 4.92
CA ALA A 73 8.65 15.09 5.04
C ALA A 73 7.91 14.53 6.27
N ILE A 74 7.99 13.21 6.49
CA ILE A 74 7.44 12.56 7.70
C ILE A 74 8.15 13.08 8.94
N SER A 75 9.48 13.18 8.93
CA SER A 75 10.28 13.64 10.07
C SER A 75 9.94 15.07 10.48
N ASP A 76 9.58 15.95 9.53
CA ASP A 76 9.16 17.33 9.81
C ASP A 76 7.73 17.44 10.39
N LEU A 77 6.94 16.37 10.24
CA LEU A 77 5.58 16.28 10.75
C LEU A 77 5.51 15.62 12.13
N VAL A 78 6.42 14.69 12.44
CA VAL A 78 6.45 13.98 13.73
C VAL A 78 6.45 14.92 14.95
N PRO A 79 7.25 16.00 15.02
CA PRO A 79 7.23 16.93 16.17
C PRO A 79 5.90 17.65 16.41
N LYS A 80 5.00 17.65 15.42
CA LYS A 80 3.68 18.29 15.49
C LYS A 80 2.59 17.34 16.00
N LEU A 81 2.92 16.06 16.19
CA LEU A 81 2.01 15.06 16.73
C LEU A 81 1.83 15.27 18.23
N ASP A 82 0.58 15.19 18.67
CA ASP A 82 0.21 15.17 20.08
C ASP A 82 0.41 13.76 20.67
N ILE A 83 1.67 13.36 20.79
CA ILE A 83 2.10 12.08 21.37
C ILE A 83 3.17 12.32 22.43
N TRP A 84 3.31 11.40 23.38
CA TRP A 84 4.31 11.47 24.44
C TRP A 84 5.71 11.81 23.91
N PHE A 85 6.34 12.79 24.53
CA PHE A 85 7.61 13.38 24.08
C PHE A 85 8.73 12.33 23.87
N ALA A 86 8.85 11.34 24.76
CA ALA A 86 9.88 10.31 24.60
C ALA A 86 9.63 9.41 23.38
N THR A 87 8.37 9.16 23.03
CA THR A 87 7.99 8.41 21.83
C THR A 87 8.28 9.24 20.58
N ASN A 88 7.90 10.52 20.59
CA ASN A 88 8.20 11.48 19.53
C ASN A 88 9.70 11.51 19.20
N ASN A 89 10.55 11.67 20.22
CA ASN A 89 12.01 11.71 20.04
C ASN A 89 12.59 10.40 19.49
N LYS A 90 12.09 9.25 19.94
CA LYS A 90 12.54 7.94 19.44
C LYS A 90 12.21 7.78 17.96
N ILE A 91 10.99 8.15 17.56
CA ILE A 91 10.56 8.12 16.16
C ILE A 91 11.42 9.07 15.32
N GLY A 92 11.62 10.31 15.76
CA GLY A 92 12.45 11.29 15.04
C GLY A 92 13.91 10.82 14.87
N GLN A 93 14.50 10.21 15.89
CA GLN A 93 15.83 9.61 15.80
C GLN A 93 15.88 8.44 14.81
N ALA A 94 14.85 7.58 14.80
CA ALA A 94 14.75 6.46 13.86
C ALA A 94 14.66 6.96 12.40
N LEU A 95 13.83 7.97 12.14
CA LEU A 95 13.72 8.60 10.81
C LEU A 95 15.03 9.24 10.38
N THR A 96 15.68 9.99 11.28
CA THR A 96 16.98 10.63 11.00
C THR A 96 18.05 9.59 10.66
N LYS A 97 18.12 8.50 11.44
CA LYS A 97 19.05 7.40 11.20
C LYS A 97 18.76 6.69 9.88
N LEU A 98 17.49 6.36 9.61
CA LEU A 98 17.10 5.71 8.36
C LEU A 98 17.46 6.57 7.15
N ASN A 99 17.21 7.88 7.22
CA ASN A 99 17.57 8.79 6.14
C ASN A 99 19.09 8.85 5.92
N ALA A 100 19.87 8.90 7.00
CA ALA A 100 21.33 8.85 6.90
C ALA A 100 21.82 7.54 6.24
N GLU A 101 21.20 6.40 6.55
CA GLU A 101 21.51 5.11 5.91
C GLU A 101 21.16 5.10 4.41
N VAL A 102 20.02 5.69 4.03
CA VAL A 102 19.62 5.84 2.61
C VAL A 102 20.60 6.72 1.85
N LEU A 103 21.02 7.84 2.44
CA LEU A 103 21.98 8.77 1.83
C LEU A 103 23.41 8.19 1.76
N ALA A 104 23.82 7.40 2.75
CA ALA A 104 25.13 6.76 2.78
C ALA A 104 25.24 5.60 1.77
N ALA A 105 24.14 4.89 1.50
CA ALA A 105 24.08 3.78 0.55
C ALA A 105 22.84 3.84 -0.36
N PRO A 106 22.78 4.77 -1.33
CA PRO A 106 21.61 4.97 -2.19
C PRO A 106 21.18 3.72 -2.96
N ALA A 107 22.14 2.89 -3.37
CA ALA A 107 21.88 1.63 -4.07
C ALA A 107 21.05 0.63 -3.24
N ASN A 108 21.03 0.79 -1.91
CA ASN A 108 20.32 -0.08 -0.98
C ASN A 108 18.99 0.52 -0.50
N ALA A 109 18.52 1.63 -1.08
CA ALA A 109 17.28 2.32 -0.65
C ALA A 109 16.07 1.37 -0.59
N SER A 110 15.93 0.46 -1.56
CA SER A 110 14.88 -0.56 -1.60
C SER A 110 14.83 -1.45 -0.35
N SER A 111 15.98 -1.74 0.26
CA SER A 111 16.07 -2.52 1.50
C SER A 111 15.63 -1.75 2.75
N LYS A 112 15.50 -0.42 2.63
CA LYS A 112 15.13 0.48 3.73
C LYS A 112 13.64 0.78 3.79
N VAL A 113 12.88 0.40 2.74
CA VAL A 113 11.41 0.55 2.71
C VAL A 113 10.75 -0.19 3.87
N ASP A 114 11.19 -1.41 4.18
CA ASP A 114 10.64 -2.18 5.31
C ASP A 114 10.91 -1.46 6.65
N GLY A 115 12.10 -0.88 6.81
CA GLY A 115 12.44 -0.09 8.00
C GLY A 115 11.64 1.21 8.13
N LEU A 116 11.29 1.85 7.01
CA LEU A 116 10.37 2.99 7.02
C LEU A 116 8.97 2.54 7.45
N ASN A 117 8.47 1.44 6.89
CA ASN A 117 7.16 0.87 7.23
C ASN A 117 7.06 0.55 8.73
N ASP A 118 8.10 -0.01 9.33
CA ASP A 118 8.15 -0.26 10.77
C ASP A 118 8.04 1.05 11.58
N ILE A 119 8.70 2.12 11.15
CA ILE A 119 8.65 3.42 11.85
C ILE A 119 7.26 4.05 11.74
N VAL A 120 6.64 4.05 10.54
CA VAL A 120 5.28 4.62 10.38
C VAL A 120 4.22 3.80 11.11
N ASN A 121 4.39 2.48 11.22
CA ASN A 121 3.55 1.63 12.07
C ASN A 121 3.64 2.04 13.55
N GLU A 122 4.82 2.43 14.04
CA GLU A 122 4.98 2.93 15.42
C GLU A 122 4.36 4.31 15.59
N ILE A 123 4.41 5.18 14.57
CA ILE A 123 3.68 6.46 14.56
C ILE A 123 2.18 6.21 14.70
N GLU A 124 1.60 5.34 13.86
CA GLU A 124 0.18 4.99 13.91
C GLU A 124 -0.25 4.47 15.29
N LYS A 125 0.55 3.59 15.88
CA LYS A 125 0.30 3.07 17.24
C LYS A 125 0.36 4.18 18.30
N ALA A 126 1.32 5.09 18.21
CA ALA A 126 1.48 6.19 19.16
C ALA A 126 0.28 7.16 19.10
N ILE A 127 -0.18 7.49 17.89
CA ILE A 127 -1.37 8.31 17.67
C ILE A 127 -2.62 7.58 18.21
N ALA A 128 -2.80 6.31 17.85
CA ALA A 128 -3.99 5.54 18.24
C ALA A 128 -4.12 5.31 19.75
N LYS A 129 -2.98 5.17 20.46
CA LYS A 129 -2.98 5.06 21.92
C LYS A 129 -3.37 6.36 22.60
N GLY A 130 -3.23 7.51 21.92
CA GLY A 130 -3.30 8.82 22.55
C GLY A 130 -2.36 8.83 23.76
N ASP A 131 -1.10 8.47 23.55
CA ASP A 131 -0.05 8.36 24.58
C ASP A 131 0.14 9.73 25.24
N ALA A 132 -0.78 10.05 26.14
CA ALA A 132 -0.84 11.26 26.93
C ALA A 132 0.08 11.09 28.15
N PRO A 133 0.61 12.21 28.67
CA PRO A 133 1.60 12.20 29.73
C PRO A 133 1.21 11.54 31.04
#